data_AF-A0A368W320-F1
#
_entry.id   AF-A0A368W320-F1
#
_cell.length_a   1.000
_cell.length_b   1.000
_cell.length_c   1.000
_cell.angle_alpha   90.00
_cell.angle_beta   90.00
_cell.angle_gamma   90.00
#
_symmetry.space_group_name_H-M   'P 1'
#
loop_
_entity.id
_entity.type
_entity.pdbx_description
1 polymer ?
#
loop_
_entity_poly.entity_id
_entity_poly.type
_entity_poly.pdbx_seq_one_letter_code
_entity_poly.pdbx_strand_id
1 'polypeptide(L)' 'MPNEKEHEPTIAPGMNMHDQLEEKPTDKEKEKGDTTAVTRLYLDRTPED' A
#
# COMPACT_ATOMS: atom_id res chain seq x y z
N MET A 1 22.09 32.50 2.52
CA MET A 1 22.13 31.06 2.18
C MET A 1 20.82 30.45 2.65
N PRO A 2 19.89 30.03 1.78
CA PRO A 2 18.72 29.33 2.25
C PRO A 2 19.15 27.92 2.69
N ASN A 3 18.77 27.57 3.92
CA ASN A 3 19.05 26.31 4.57
C ASN A 3 18.06 25.27 4.00
N GLU A 4 18.50 24.47 3.03
CA GLU A 4 17.74 23.35 2.49
C GLU A 4 17.67 22.25 3.55
N LYS A 5 16.74 22.40 4.50
CA LYS A 5 16.30 21.26 5.31
C LYS A 5 15.73 20.25 4.33
N GLU A 6 16.47 19.18 4.11
CA GLU A 6 16.07 18.02 3.32
C GLU A 6 14.67 17.60 3.77
N HIS A 7 13.67 17.91 2.95
CA HIS A 7 12.32 17.44 3.18
C HIS A 7 12.32 15.96 2.85
N GLU A 8 12.50 15.12 3.87
CA GLU A 8 12.30 13.69 3.72
C GLU A 8 10.92 13.44 3.08
N PRO A 9 10.84 12.58 2.07
CA PRO A 9 9.58 12.29 1.40
C PRO A 9 8.57 11.79 2.43
N THR A 10 7.48 12.53 2.59
CA THR A 10 6.41 12.20 3.54
C THR A 10 5.22 11.63 2.78
N ILE A 11 4.54 10.65 3.36
CA ILE A 11 3.32 10.09 2.77
C ILE A 11 2.24 11.18 2.78
N ALA A 12 1.65 11.46 1.62
CA ALA A 12 0.60 12.47 1.53
C ALA A 12 -0.60 12.07 2.42
N PRO A 13 -1.32 13.05 3.01
CA PRO A 13 -2.52 12.75 3.78
C PRO A 13 -3.50 11.92 2.94
N GLY A 14 -3.87 10.73 3.41
CA GLY A 14 -4.73 9.79 2.67
C GLY A 14 -4.00 8.77 1.80
N MET A 15 -2.67 8.80 1.70
CA MET A 15 -1.88 7.72 1.07
C MET A 15 -1.56 6.56 2.04
N ASN A 16 -1.85 6.70 3.33
CA ASN A 16 -1.85 5.60 4.31
C ASN A 16 -3.12 4.73 4.15
N MET A 17 -3.30 4.11 2.98
CA MET A 17 -4.44 3.24 2.66
C MET A 17 -4.03 1.79 2.42
N HIS A 18 -2.83 1.39 2.85
CA HIS A 18 -2.32 0.04 2.58
C HIS A 18 -3.17 -1.07 3.24
N ASP A 19 -3.88 -0.77 4.34
CA ASP A 19 -4.48 -1.81 5.16
C ASP A 19 -5.83 -2.34 4.62
N GLN A 20 -6.68 -1.49 4.03
CA GLN A 20 -8.06 -1.85 3.72
C GLN A 20 -8.19 -2.91 2.62
N LEU A 21 -7.26 -2.91 1.65
CA LEU A 21 -7.24 -3.88 0.55
C LEU A 21 -6.35 -5.11 0.84
N GLU A 22 -5.70 -5.14 2.00
CA GLU A 22 -4.94 -6.29 2.51
C GLU A 22 -5.75 -7.13 3.50
N GLU A 23 -6.82 -6.56 4.06
CA GLU A 23 -7.69 -7.27 4.98
C GLU A 23 -8.33 -8.48 4.31
N LYS A 24 -8.23 -9.64 4.97
CA LYS A 24 -8.85 -10.86 4.47
C LYS A 24 -10.36 -10.76 4.66
N PRO A 25 -11.16 -11.11 3.63
CA PRO A 25 -12.60 -11.08 3.78
C PRO A 25 -13.07 -12.14 4.79
N THR A 26 -14.07 -11.77 5.57
CA THR A 26 -14.80 -12.68 6.45
C THR A 26 -15.61 -13.70 5.63
N ASP A 27 -16.04 -14.79 6.25
CA ASP A 27 -16.79 -15.84 5.54
C ASP A 27 -18.17 -15.37 5.07
N LYS A 28 -18.80 -14.44 5.81
CA LYS A 28 -20.07 -13.82 5.41
C LYS A 28 -19.91 -12.95 4.15
N GLU A 29 -18.80 -12.24 4.03
CA GLU A 29 -18.52 -11.41 2.86
C GLU A 29 -18.24 -12.27 1.63
N LYS A 30 -17.50 -13.38 1.80
CA LYS A 30 -17.29 -14.37 0.73
C LYS A 30 -18.61 -14.96 0.25
N GLU A 31 -19.50 -15.34 1.17
CA GLU A 31 -20.81 -15.92 0.85
C GLU A 31 -21.70 -14.93 0.06
N LYS A 32 -21.65 -13.64 0.42
CA LYS A 32 -22.39 -12.58 -0.27
C LYS A 32 -21.76 -12.12 -1.59
N GLY A 33 -20.50 -12.48 -1.83
CA GLY A 33 -19.74 -11.97 -2.97
C GLY A 33 -19.19 -10.56 -2.78
N ASP A 34 -19.19 -10.04 -1.54
CA ASP A 34 -18.68 -8.72 -1.16
C ASP A 34 -17.15 -8.71 -1.02
N THR A 35 -16.45 -9.35 -1.95
CA THR A 35 -15.00 -9.53 -1.91
C THR A 35 -14.41 -9.38 -3.31
N THR A 36 -13.18 -8.89 -3.41
CA THR A 36 -12.45 -8.81 -4.68
C THR A 36 -11.08 -9.44 -4.52
N ALA A 37 -10.71 -10.33 -5.44
CA ALA A 37 -9.39 -10.95 -5.43
C ALA A 37 -8.32 -9.92 -5.82
N VAL A 38 -7.36 -9.68 -4.93
CA VAL A 38 -6.22 -8.79 -5.18
C VAL A 38 -4.97 -9.66 -5.32
N THR A 39 -4.41 -9.75 -6.52
CA THR A 39 -3.11 -10.38 -6.76
C THR A 39 -2.02 -9.31 -6.77
N ARG A 40 -1.13 -9.31 -5.77
CA ARG A 40 0.01 -8.39 -5.73
C ARG A 40 1.29 -9.12 -6.10
N LEU A 41 1.96 -8.68 -7.16
CA LEU A 41 3.30 -9.11 -7.54
C LEU A 41 4.30 -8.07 -7.04
N TYR A 42 5.07 -8.42 -5.99
CA TYR A 42 6.17 -7.60 -5.52
C TYR A 42 7.47 -8.16 -6.10
N LEU A 43 8.11 -7.38 -6.97
CA LEU A 43 9.43 -7.65 -7.52
C LEU A 43 10.42 -6.74 -6.81
N ASP A 44 11.05 -7.25 -5.75
CA ASP A 44 12.17 -6.55 -5.12
C ASP A 44 13.41 -6.76 -5.98
N ARG A 45 13.67 -5.80 -6.86
CA ARG A 45 14.91 -5.72 -7.62
C ARG A 45 15.78 -4.67 -6.95
N THR A 46 16.74 -5.11 -6.16
CA THR A 46 17.93 -4.31 -5.86
C THR A 46 18.63 -4.05 -7.19
N PRO A 47 18.85 -2.78 -7.60
CA PRO A 47 19.72 -2.52 -8.74
C PRO A 47 21.11 -3.07 -8.38
N GLU A 48 21.59 -4.04 -9.16
CA GLU A 48 23.01 -4.38 -9.15
C GLU A 48 23.78 -3.18 -9.71
N ASP A 49 24.88 -2.79 -9.03
CA ASP A 49 25.71 -1.58 -9.21
C ASP A 49 25.79 -0.96 -10.63
#